data_AF-A0AAV6T314-F1
#
_entry.id   AF-A0AAV6T314-F1
#
_cell.length_a   1.000
_cell.length_b   1.000
_cell.length_c   1.000
_cell.angle_alpha   90.00
_cell.angle_beta   90.00
_cell.angle_gamma   90.00
#
_symmetry.space_group_name_H-M   'P 1'
#
loop_
_entity.id
_entity.type
_entity.pdbx_description
1 polymer ?
#
loop_
_entity_poly.entity_id
_entity_poly.type
_entity_poly.pdbx_seq_one_letter_code
_entity_poly.pdbx_strand_id
1 'polypeptide(L)'
;MSTSSQDLHDTSPLDPSLFILSPLHHTHITTAGDSPHLDVCLAAAFRPREGKMYLDVSDRLLPLDTGGAVLHPRDNSFFFTGFSNENISSCGLHNTSIRRLSADDDEYPDDVKVNSFLLLMNAARLLLIKTVAFNTLLTIRALIP
;
A
#
# COMPACT_ATOMS: atom_id res chain seq x y z
N MET A 1 -35.49 -25.88 -15.46
CA MET A 1 -34.04 -25.63 -15.58
C MET A 1 -33.85 -24.43 -16.49
N SER A 2 -33.50 -23.28 -15.92
CA SER A 2 -32.85 -22.16 -16.63
C SER A 2 -32.20 -21.28 -15.57
N THR A 3 -30.89 -21.47 -15.39
CA THR A 3 -30.02 -20.64 -14.56
C THR A 3 -29.71 -19.36 -15.33
N SER A 4 -30.28 -18.23 -14.90
CA SER A 4 -29.91 -16.91 -15.39
C SER A 4 -28.91 -16.29 -14.42
N SER A 5 -27.62 -16.57 -14.61
CA SER A 5 -26.54 -15.77 -14.01
C SER A 5 -26.26 -14.61 -14.96
N GLN A 6 -26.89 -13.46 -14.70
CA GLN A 6 -26.45 -12.20 -15.27
C GLN A 6 -25.34 -11.66 -14.38
N ASP A 7 -24.12 -11.63 -14.90
CA ASP A 7 -22.99 -10.87 -14.36
C ASP A 7 -23.42 -9.41 -14.19
N LEU A 8 -23.74 -9.03 -12.95
CA LEU A 8 -24.00 -7.66 -12.57
C LEU A 8 -22.65 -6.95 -12.54
N HIS A 9 -22.20 -6.45 -13.70
CA HIS A 9 -21.06 -5.54 -13.73
C HIS A 9 -21.41 -4.31 -12.90
N ASP A 10 -20.89 -4.27 -11.67
CA ASP A 10 -21.04 -3.13 -10.78
C ASP A 10 -20.41 -1.90 -11.47
N THR A 11 -21.24 -0.93 -11.83
CA THR A 11 -20.79 0.35 -12.42
C THR A 11 -20.73 1.46 -11.37
N SER A 12 -20.88 1.12 -10.09
CA SER A 12 -20.87 2.11 -9.02
C SER A 12 -19.53 2.84 -8.98
N PRO A 13 -19.51 4.16 -8.72
CA PRO A 13 -18.27 4.91 -8.55
C PRO A 13 -17.36 4.24 -7.53
N LEU A 14 -16.06 4.22 -7.81
CA LEU A 14 -15.05 3.67 -6.93
C LEU A 14 -13.96 4.72 -6.73
N ASP A 15 -13.65 5.00 -5.47
CA ASP A 15 -12.57 5.89 -5.11
C ASP A 15 -11.21 5.26 -5.47
N PRO A 16 -10.27 6.01 -6.06
CA PRO A 16 -8.97 5.50 -6.45
C PRO A 16 -8.11 5.14 -5.23
N SER A 17 -7.36 4.05 -5.36
CA SER A 17 -6.18 3.79 -4.54
C SER A 17 -4.97 4.49 -5.17
N LEU A 18 -4.39 5.46 -4.48
CA LEU A 18 -3.28 6.27 -4.98
C LEU A 18 -1.95 5.86 -4.35
N PHE A 19 -0.89 5.85 -5.15
CA PHE A 19 0.48 5.56 -4.70
C PHE A 19 1.47 6.48 -5.40
N ILE A 20 2.40 7.08 -4.65
CA ILE A 20 3.55 7.80 -5.21
C ILE A 20 4.75 6.86 -5.13
N LEU A 21 5.36 6.57 -6.27
CA LEU A 21 6.45 5.62 -6.42
C LEU A 21 7.69 6.35 -6.93
N SER A 22 8.82 6.12 -6.26
CA SER A 22 10.14 6.55 -6.72
C SER A 22 10.96 5.32 -7.16
N PRO A 23 11.60 5.34 -8.33
CA PRO A 23 12.48 4.28 -8.79
C PRO A 23 13.59 4.02 -7.78
N LEU A 24 13.85 2.74 -7.52
CA LEU A 24 15.02 2.34 -6.78
C LEU A 24 16.25 2.69 -7.63
N HIS A 25 17.05 3.66 -7.18
CA HIS A 25 18.32 3.98 -7.82
C HIS A 25 19.20 2.72 -7.75
N HIS A 26 19.43 2.07 -8.89
CA HIS A 26 20.50 1.09 -8.96
C HIS A 26 21.82 1.86 -8.88
N THR A 27 22.51 1.72 -7.75
CA THR A 27 23.91 2.11 -7.58
C THR A 27 24.79 1.22 -8.45
N HIS A 28 24.71 1.38 -9.76
CA HIS A 28 25.73 0.90 -10.67
C HIS A 28 26.59 2.08 -11.06
N ILE A 29 27.81 2.07 -10.51
CA ILE A 29 28.94 2.94 -10.78
C ILE A 29 28.94 3.34 -12.25
N THR A 30 28.41 4.53 -12.53
CA THR A 30 28.65 5.23 -13.78
C THR A 30 28.87 6.69 -13.41
N THR A 31 30.03 7.15 -13.83
CA THR A 31 30.53 8.52 -13.81
C THR A 31 29.42 9.54 -14.00
N ALA A 32 29.36 10.51 -13.08
CA ALA A 32 28.70 11.81 -13.14
C ALA A 32 27.93 12.12 -14.44
N GLY A 33 26.60 12.18 -14.35
CA GLY A 33 25.72 12.72 -15.37
C GLY A 33 24.28 12.23 -15.26
N ASP A 34 23.47 12.92 -14.47
CA ASP A 34 22.00 13.03 -14.56
C ASP A 34 21.23 11.77 -14.97
N SER A 35 21.03 10.84 -14.03
CA SER A 35 19.86 9.96 -14.15
C SER A 35 18.61 10.81 -13.88
N PRO A 36 17.66 10.93 -14.83
CA PRO A 36 16.46 11.73 -14.61
C PRO A 36 15.66 11.10 -13.48
N HIS A 37 15.45 11.87 -12.41
CA HIS A 37 14.63 11.46 -11.27
C HIS A 37 13.17 11.37 -11.73
N LEU A 38 12.73 10.15 -12.10
CA LEU A 38 11.38 9.93 -12.60
C LEU A 38 10.47 9.51 -11.45
N ASP A 39 9.56 10.39 -11.03
CA ASP A 39 8.51 10.02 -10.09
C ASP A 39 7.24 9.59 -10.81
N VAL A 40 6.53 8.66 -10.18
CA VAL A 40 5.27 8.11 -10.71
C VAL A 40 4.17 8.25 -9.68
N CYS A 41 3.01 8.77 -10.09
CA CYS A 41 1.77 8.60 -9.35
C CYS A 41 0.91 7.54 -10.03
N LEU A 42 0.62 6.45 -9.32
CA LEU A 42 -0.28 5.38 -9.74
C LEU A 42 -1.65 5.57 -9.10
N ALA A 43 -2.69 5.63 -9.93
CA ALA A 43 -4.08 5.47 -9.51
C ALA A 43 -4.59 4.10 -9.95
N ALA A 44 -5.16 3.36 -9.00
CA ALA A 44 -5.69 2.03 -9.20
C ALA A 44 -7.14 1.92 -8.73
N ALA A 45 -7.87 0.94 -9.27
CA ALA A 45 -9.18 0.53 -8.82
C ALA A 45 -10.26 1.64 -8.83
N PHE A 46 -10.19 2.58 -9.77
CA PHE A 46 -11.10 3.74 -9.80
C PHE A 46 -12.17 3.64 -10.88
N ARG A 47 -13.29 4.34 -10.66
CA ARG A 47 -14.37 4.59 -11.62
C ARG A 47 -15.07 5.92 -11.33
N PRO A 48 -15.48 6.70 -12.35
CA PRO A 48 -15.44 6.41 -13.79
C PRO A 48 -14.05 6.62 -14.42
N ARG A 49 -13.88 6.22 -15.69
CA ARG A 49 -12.61 6.39 -16.44
C ARG A 49 -12.27 7.86 -16.63
N GLU A 50 -13.28 8.66 -16.92
CA GLU A 50 -13.14 10.07 -17.24
C GLU A 50 -12.83 10.87 -15.97
N GLY A 51 -11.86 11.76 -16.07
CA GLY A 51 -11.38 12.52 -14.93
C GLY A 51 -10.08 13.26 -15.21
N LYS A 52 -9.64 14.01 -14.20
CA LYS A 52 -8.33 14.65 -14.19
C LYS A 52 -7.56 14.17 -12.97
N MET A 53 -6.38 13.63 -13.21
CA MET A 53 -5.37 13.44 -12.17
C MET A 53 -4.61 14.76 -12.03
N TYR A 54 -4.32 15.16 -10.80
CA TYR A 54 -3.52 16.34 -10.51
C TYR A 54 -2.23 15.90 -9.83
N LEU A 55 -1.10 16.27 -10.42
CA LEU A 55 0.20 16.10 -9.79
C LEU A 55 0.66 17.45 -9.26
N ASP A 56 1.03 17.51 -7.99
CA ASP A 56 1.70 18.67 -7.42
C ASP A 56 3.21 18.44 -7.52
N VAL A 57 3.86 19.29 -8.30
CA VAL A 57 5.26 19.15 -8.69
C VAL A 57 5.91 20.52 -8.55
N SER A 58 6.82 20.66 -7.57
CA SER A 58 7.50 21.94 -7.29
C SER A 58 6.51 23.11 -7.15
N ASP A 59 5.46 22.93 -6.33
CA ASP A 59 4.36 23.88 -6.09
C ASP A 59 3.52 24.23 -7.33
N ARG A 60 3.57 23.38 -8.37
CA ARG A 60 2.77 23.53 -9.60
C ARG A 60 1.83 22.34 -9.73
N LEU A 61 0.53 22.65 -9.86
CA LEU A 61 -0.50 21.66 -10.09
C LEU A 61 -0.62 21.34 -11.58
N LEU A 62 -0.25 20.12 -11.97
CA LEU A 62 -0.26 19.62 -13.34
C LEU A 62 -1.48 18.71 -13.57
N PRO A 63 -2.47 19.13 -14.37
CA PRO A 63 -3.61 18.28 -14.70
C PRO A 63 -3.25 17.29 -15.82
N LEU A 64 -3.60 16.02 -15.62
CA LEU A 64 -3.44 14.92 -16.55
C LEU A 64 -4.80 14.29 -16.86
N ASP A 65 -5.07 14.04 -18.14
CA ASP A 65 -6.32 13.43 -18.59
C ASP A 65 -6.28 11.91 -18.40
N THR A 66 -7.26 11.35 -17.68
CA THR A 66 -7.33 9.90 -17.41
C THR A 66 -8.00 9.10 -18.55
N GLY A 67 -8.29 9.72 -19.69
CA GLY A 67 -8.82 9.08 -20.88
C GLY A 67 -7.91 7.95 -21.40
N GLY A 68 -6.61 7.96 -21.11
CA GLY A 68 -5.68 6.86 -21.40
C GLY A 68 -5.71 5.68 -20.42
N ALA A 69 -6.59 5.69 -19.40
CA ALA A 69 -6.58 4.67 -18.35
C ALA A 69 -6.90 3.26 -18.86
N VAL A 70 -6.19 2.28 -18.29
CA VAL A 70 -6.26 0.86 -18.67
C VAL A 70 -7.34 0.16 -17.86
N LEU A 71 -8.22 -0.60 -18.54
CA LEU A 71 -9.30 -1.35 -17.91
C LEU A 71 -8.79 -2.64 -17.24
N HIS A 72 -9.21 -2.87 -16.00
CA HIS A 72 -9.16 -4.15 -15.32
C HIS A 72 -10.45 -4.94 -15.58
N PRO A 73 -10.41 -6.05 -16.32
CA PRO A 73 -11.63 -6.73 -16.76
C PRO A 73 -12.38 -7.47 -15.64
N ARG A 74 -11.70 -7.88 -14.56
CA ARG A 74 -12.35 -8.63 -13.46
C ARG A 74 -13.28 -7.75 -12.64
N ASP A 75 -12.77 -6.60 -12.21
CA ASP A 75 -13.48 -5.73 -11.27
C ASP A 75 -14.11 -4.52 -11.98
N ASN A 76 -13.97 -4.47 -13.32
CA ASN A 76 -14.42 -3.37 -14.18
C ASN A 76 -13.94 -2.00 -13.66
N SER A 77 -12.65 -1.91 -13.31
CA SER A 77 -12.03 -0.71 -12.73
C SER A 77 -10.86 -0.25 -13.58
N PHE A 78 -10.36 0.98 -13.37
CA PHE A 78 -9.31 1.54 -14.21
C PHE A 78 -7.98 1.72 -13.45
N PHE A 79 -6.88 1.69 -14.21
CA PHE A 79 -5.54 2.06 -13.77
C PHE A 79 -4.99 3.20 -14.61
N PHE A 80 -4.34 4.16 -13.97
CA PHE A 80 -3.72 5.29 -14.64
C PHE A 80 -2.43 5.69 -13.95
N THR A 81 -1.44 6.13 -14.72
CA THR A 81 -0.13 6.54 -14.21
C THR A 81 0.24 7.92 -14.73
N GLY A 82 0.51 8.84 -13.80
CA GLY A 82 1.12 10.13 -14.09
C GLY A 82 2.62 10.08 -13.82
N PHE A 83 3.41 10.72 -14.69
CA PHE A 83 4.88 10.73 -14.60
C PHE A 83 5.39 12.17 -14.50
N SER A 84 6.46 12.36 -13.73
CA SER A 84 7.16 13.64 -13.62
C SER A 84 8.67 13.42 -13.53
N ASN A 85 9.45 14.30 -14.15
CA ASN A 85 10.92 14.33 -14.00
C ASN A 85 11.37 15.10 -12.75
N GLU A 86 10.41 15.59 -11.98
CA GLU A 86 10.57 16.34 -10.74
C GLU A 86 9.83 15.60 -9.60
N ASN A 87 10.16 15.92 -8.35
CA ASN A 87 9.59 15.25 -7.18
C ASN A 87 8.08 15.56 -7.03
N ILE A 88 7.23 14.52 -7.03
CA ILE A 88 5.78 14.68 -6.82
C ILE A 88 5.47 14.87 -5.32
N SER A 89 5.14 16.07 -4.88
CA SER A 89 4.80 16.34 -3.47
C SER A 89 3.45 15.71 -3.10
N SER A 90 2.46 15.83 -3.98
CA SER A 90 1.14 15.25 -3.81
C SER A 90 0.53 14.84 -5.15
N CYS A 91 -0.41 13.91 -5.08
CA CYS A 91 -1.15 13.45 -6.25
C CYS A 91 -2.61 13.23 -5.86
N GLY A 92 -3.53 13.66 -6.73
CA GLY A 92 -4.95 13.49 -6.53
C GLY A 92 -5.67 13.01 -7.78
N LEU A 93 -6.74 12.25 -7.58
CA LEU A 93 -7.69 11.88 -8.61
C LEU A 93 -9.09 11.82 -7.98
N HIS A 94 -10.07 12.43 -8.65
CA HIS A 94 -11.42 12.61 -8.13
C HIS A 94 -11.41 13.30 -6.75
N ASN A 95 -11.98 12.68 -5.71
CA ASN A 95 -12.04 13.23 -4.35
C ASN A 95 -10.96 12.65 -3.42
N THR A 96 -9.99 11.94 -3.96
CA THR A 96 -8.91 11.31 -3.20
C THR A 96 -7.59 11.97 -3.55
N SER A 97 -6.78 12.23 -2.53
CA SER A 97 -5.42 12.76 -2.71
C SER A 97 -4.49 12.15 -1.68
N ILE A 98 -3.26 11.89 -2.09
CA ILE A 98 -2.18 11.50 -1.20
C ILE A 98 -1.05 12.51 -1.29
N ARG A 99 -0.35 12.68 -0.17
CA ARG A 99 0.87 13.48 -0.09
C ARG A 99 2.01 12.51 0.18
N ARG A 100 3.16 12.76 -0.44
CA ARG A 100 4.38 12.04 -0.10
C ARG A 100 4.73 12.40 1.35
N LEU A 101 4.76 11.39 2.22
CA LEU A 101 5.37 11.57 3.54
C LEU A 101 6.88 11.67 3.31
N SER A 102 7.43 12.83 3.64
CA SER A 102 8.86 13.04 3.77
C SER A 102 9.37 12.03 4.78
N ALA A 103 10.49 11.35 4.51
CA ALA A 103 11.15 10.52 5.51
C ALA A 103 11.75 11.33 6.69
N ASP A 104 11.58 12.66 6.68
CA ASP A 104 11.84 13.57 7.81
C ASP A 104 10.59 13.83 8.68
N ASP A 105 9.40 13.41 8.23
CA ASP A 105 8.23 13.29 9.09
C ASP A 105 8.29 11.90 9.75
N ASP A 106 9.31 11.70 10.59
CA ASP A 106 9.30 10.71 11.67
C ASP A 106 8.24 11.11 12.72
N GLU A 107 7.01 11.38 12.28
CA GLU A 107 5.85 11.23 13.15
C GLU A 107 5.54 9.74 13.20
N TYR A 108 6.41 9.03 13.91
CA TYR A 108 6.08 7.79 14.55
C TYR A 108 4.71 8.00 15.22
N PRO A 109 3.67 7.21 14.91
CA PRO A 109 2.42 7.37 15.63
C PRO A 109 2.71 7.10 17.11
N ASP A 110 2.76 8.17 17.91
CA ASP A 110 2.97 8.13 19.37
C ASP A 110 1.83 7.42 20.11
N ASP A 111 0.84 6.91 19.38
CA ASP A 111 -0.24 6.11 19.90
C ASP A 111 -0.28 4.71 19.28
N VAL A 112 0.86 4.01 19.22
CA VAL A 112 0.77 2.55 19.36
C VAL A 112 0.31 2.27 20.79
N LYS A 113 -1.00 2.41 21.02
CA LYS A 113 -1.71 1.89 22.18
C LYS A 113 -1.73 0.36 22.03
N VAL A 114 -0.54 -0.25 22.00
CA VAL A 114 -0.36 -1.68 22.16
C VAL A 114 -1.05 -2.01 23.46
N ASN A 115 -2.16 -2.73 23.35
CA ASN A 115 -2.86 -3.25 24.51
C ASN A 115 -1.85 -4.13 25.25
N SER A 116 -1.20 -3.58 26.26
CA SER A 116 -0.17 -4.25 27.06
C SER A 116 -0.71 -5.56 27.61
N PHE A 117 -2.03 -5.64 27.81
CA PHE A 117 -2.76 -6.85 28.13
C PHE A 117 -2.65 -7.94 27.05
N LEU A 118 -2.74 -7.61 25.76
CA LEU A 118 -2.53 -8.58 24.66
C LEU A 118 -1.08 -9.07 24.62
N LEU A 119 -0.10 -8.18 24.79
CA LEU A 119 1.31 -8.58 24.86
C LEU A 119 1.58 -9.49 26.06
N LEU A 120 1.05 -9.12 27.23
CA LEU A 120 1.20 -9.86 28.48
C LEU A 120 0.50 -11.23 28.43
N MET A 121 -0.70 -11.31 27.83
CA MET A 121 -1.42 -12.57 27.63
C MET A 121 -0.68 -13.51 26.68
N ASN A 122 -0.10 -12.99 25.59
CA ASN A 122 0.71 -13.78 24.67
C ASN A 122 2.02 -14.26 25.33
N ALA A 123 2.67 -13.40 26.13
CA ALA A 123 3.86 -13.78 26.91
C ALA A 123 3.53 -14.83 27.98
N ALA A 124 2.43 -14.68 28.72
CA ALA A 124 1.98 -15.65 29.71
C ALA A 124 1.69 -17.01 29.07
N ARG A 125 1.04 -17.03 27.89
CA ARG A 125 0.78 -18.26 27.14
C ARG A 125 2.08 -18.97 26.75
N LEU A 126 3.09 -18.25 26.30
CA LEU A 126 4.41 -18.81 26.00
C LEU A 126 5.10 -19.40 27.23
N LEU A 127 5.02 -18.72 28.39
CA LEU A 127 5.59 -19.23 29.65
C LEU A 127 4.88 -20.50 30.12
N LEU A 128 3.55 -20.53 30.07
CA LEU A 128 2.76 -21.71 30.44
C LEU A 128 3.06 -22.91 29.53
N ILE A 129 3.24 -22.70 28.22
CA ILE A 129 3.65 -23.77 27.30
C ILE A 129 5.04 -24.30 27.68
N LYS A 130 5.98 -23.41 28.01
CA LYS A 130 7.34 -23.79 28.38
C LYS A 130 7.39 -24.58 29.70
N THR A 131 6.59 -24.20 30.70
CA THR A 131 6.51 -24.93 31.98
C THR A 131 5.82 -26.29 31.83
N VAL A 132 4.75 -26.37 31.05
CA VAL A 132 4.10 -27.65 30.72
C VAL A 132 5.07 -28.57 30.00
N ALA A 133 5.79 -28.08 28.99
CA ALA A 133 6.80 -28.86 28.27
C ALA A 133 7.90 -29.39 29.20
N PHE A 134 8.39 -28.55 30.12
CA PHE A 134 9.43 -28.95 31.08
C PHE A 134 8.92 -30.02 32.06
N ASN A 135 7.71 -29.84 32.59
CA ASN A 135 7.08 -30.83 33.47
C ASN A 135 6.83 -32.15 32.75
N THR A 136 6.33 -32.13 31.50
CA THR A 136 6.14 -33.35 30.71
C THR A 136 7.44 -34.06 30.39
N LEU A 137 8.51 -33.32 30.08
CA LEU A 137 9.83 -33.90 29.80
C LEU A 137 10.41 -34.57 31.05
N LEU A 138 10.27 -33.94 32.22
CA LEU A 138 10.67 -34.52 33.50
C LEU A 138 9.85 -35.78 33.83
N THR A 139 8.54 -35.78 33.60
CA THR A 139 7.70 -36.96 33.81
C THR A 139 8.10 -38.11 32.88
N ILE A 140 8.36 -37.85 31.59
CA ILE A 140 8.82 -38.87 30.65
C ILE A 140 10.17 -39.44 31.07
N ARG A 141 11.12 -38.57 31.46
CA ARG A 141 12.44 -39.01 31.96
C ARG A 141 12.40 -39.72 33.31
N ALA A 142 11.37 -39.49 34.12
CA ALA A 142 11.16 -40.23 35.37
C ALA A 142 10.49 -41.60 35.15
N LEU A 143 9.79 -41.78 34.02
CA LEU A 143 9.10 -43.04 33.68
C LEU A 143 9.96 -44.01 32.85
N ILE A 144 11.01 -43.50 32.19
CA ILE A 144 12.00 -44.30 31.47
C ILE A 144 13.27 -44.30 32.33
N PRO A 145 13.60 -45.39 33.05
CA PRO A 145 14.82 -45.49 33.86
C PRO A 145 16.09 -45.44 32.99
#